data_AF-A0A2G4U270-F1
#
_entry.id   AF-A0A2G4U270-F1
#
_cell.length_a   1.000
_cell.length_b   1.000
_cell.length_c   1.000
_cell.angle_alpha   90.00
_cell.angle_beta   90.00
_cell.angle_gamma   90.00
#
_symmetry.space_group_name_H-M   'P 1'
#
loop_
_entity.id
_entity.type
_entity.pdbx_description
1 polymer ?
#
loop_
_entity_poly.entity_id
_entity_poly.type
_entity_poly.pdbx_seq_one_letter_code
_entity_poly.pdbx_strand_id
1 'polypeptide(L)' 'MSALEKIVSAYCHTSLDFVASTIAFMENQKKKIRIDKIEAKLSSDELEFFRERLAHYRDIYRPL' A
#
# COMPACT_ATOMS: atom_id res chain seq x y z
N MET A 1 -8.17 -10.15 9.18
CA MET A 1 -7.38 -8.94 8.89
C MET A 1 -6.41 -8.77 10.04
N SER A 2 -5.12 -8.74 9.74
CA SER A 2 -4.06 -8.47 10.71
C SER A 2 -4.20 -7.05 11.28
N ALA A 3 -3.63 -6.80 12.47
CA ALA A 3 -3.65 -5.47 13.09
C ALA A 3 -3.04 -4.39 12.16
N LEU A 4 -2.02 -4.76 11.38
CA LEU A 4 -1.36 -3.87 10.44
C LEU A 4 -2.27 -3.50 9.26
N GLU A 5 -3.02 -4.46 8.69
CA GLU A 5 -4.00 -4.18 7.63
C GLU A 5 -5.09 -3.19 8.09
N LYS A 6 -5.49 -3.25 9.37
CA LYS A 6 -6.45 -2.29 9.95
C LYS A 6 -5.87 -0.88 10.04
N ILE A 7 -4.60 -0.75 10.45
CA ILE A 7 -3.89 0.53 10.52
C ILE A 7 -3.73 1.12 9.12
N VAL A 8 -3.22 0.33 8.17
CA VAL A 8 -3.05 0.75 6.77
C VAL A 8 -4.38 1.23 6.17
N SER A 9 -5.47 0.49 6.44
CA SER A 9 -6.79 0.91 5.99
C SER A 9 -7.32 2.18 6.66
N ALA A 10 -6.92 2.50 7.90
CA ALA A 10 -7.37 3.68 8.62
C ALA A 10 -6.63 4.95 8.15
N TYR A 11 -5.38 4.81 7.73
CA TYR A 11 -4.53 5.92 7.26
C TYR A 11 -4.47 6.08 5.74
N CYS A 12 -5.29 5.32 4.98
CA CYS A 12 -5.28 5.35 3.51
C CYS A 12 -5.57 6.73 2.91
N HIS A 13 -6.28 7.62 3.62
CA HIS A 13 -6.54 8.98 3.15
C HIS A 13 -5.54 10.02 3.68
N THR A 14 -4.92 9.77 4.83
CA THR A 14 -4.05 10.75 5.51
C THR A 14 -2.59 10.61 5.13
N SER A 15 -2.16 9.42 4.71
CA SER A 15 -0.75 9.13 4.41
C SER A 15 -0.62 8.01 3.39
N LEU A 16 -1.03 8.30 2.15
CA LEU A 16 -0.92 7.39 1.01
C LEU A 16 0.50 6.84 0.82
N ASP A 17 1.51 7.64 1.09
CA ASP A 17 2.92 7.26 0.99
C ASP A 17 3.32 6.18 2.02
N PHE A 18 2.80 6.30 3.24
CA PHE A 18 2.98 5.29 4.29
C PHE A 18 2.26 3.98 3.94
N VAL A 19 1.08 4.07 3.36
CA VAL A 19 0.31 2.90 2.91
C VAL A 19 1.00 2.19 1.76
N ALA A 20 1.51 2.94 0.77
CA ALA A 20 2.27 2.40 -0.36
C ALA A 20 3.55 1.67 0.09
N SER A 21 4.34 2.29 0.97
CA SER A 21 5.56 1.67 1.51
C SER A 21 5.28 0.42 2.34
N THR A 22 4.26 0.45 3.20
CA THR A 22 3.88 -0.70 4.02
C THR A 22 3.40 -1.88 3.17
N ILE A 23 2.63 -1.61 2.11
CA ILE A 23 2.16 -2.66 1.19
C ILE A 23 3.34 -3.29 0.46
N ALA A 24 4.22 -2.49 -0.14
CA ALA A 24 5.39 -3.01 -0.84
C ALA A 24 6.31 -3.82 0.10
N PHE A 25 6.48 -3.37 1.34
CA PHE A 25 7.25 -4.09 2.35
C PHE A 25 6.62 -5.46 2.70
N MET A 26 5.30 -5.50 2.88
CA MET A 26 4.59 -6.74 3.18
C MET A 26 4.54 -7.69 1.98
N GLU A 27 4.47 -7.18 0.75
CA GLU A 27 4.63 -7.97 -0.48
C GLU A 27 6.01 -8.63 -0.54
N ASN A 28 7.07 -7.88 -0.20
CA ASN A 28 8.42 -8.42 -0.10
C ASN A 28 8.52 -9.51 1.00
N GLN A 29 7.80 -9.38 2.11
CA GLN A 29 7.67 -10.43 3.14
C GLN A 29 6.80 -11.62 2.71
N LYS A 30 6.32 -11.67 1.45
CA LYS A 30 5.38 -12.69 0.93
C LYS A 30 4.08 -12.78 1.72
N LYS A 31 3.69 -11.71 2.42
CA LYS A 31 2.38 -11.63 3.10
C LYS A 31 1.31 -11.28 2.09
N LYS A 32 0.22 -12.05 2.07
CA LYS A 32 -0.95 -11.75 1.23
C LYS A 32 -1.69 -10.54 1.79
N ILE A 33 -1.70 -9.44 1.04
CA ILE A 33 -2.51 -8.25 1.31
C ILE A 33 -3.60 -8.14 0.26
N ARG A 34 -4.78 -7.67 0.69
CA ARG A 34 -5.88 -7.31 -0.21
C ARG A 34 -5.79 -5.84 -0.60
N ILE A 35 -4.98 -5.56 -1.62
CA ILE A 35 -4.77 -4.22 -2.17
C ILE A 35 -6.06 -3.69 -2.81
N ASP A 36 -6.87 -4.59 -3.38
CA ASP A 36 -8.20 -4.33 -3.93
C ASP A 36 -9.13 -3.58 -2.95
N LYS A 37 -9.08 -3.94 -1.66
CA LYS A 37 -9.90 -3.28 -0.62
C LYS A 37 -9.41 -1.90 -0.22
N ILE A 38 -8.13 -1.62 -0.49
CA ILE A 38 -7.50 -0.34 -0.20
C ILE A 38 -7.76 0.58 -1.39
N GLU A 39 -7.53 0.12 -2.62
CA GLU A 39 -7.84 0.85 -3.85
C GLU A 39 -9.32 1.23 -3.92
N ALA A 40 -10.24 0.35 -3.51
CA ALA A 40 -11.68 0.65 -3.51
C ALA A 40 -12.10 1.78 -2.55
N LYS A 41 -11.23 2.19 -1.63
CA LYS A 41 -11.49 3.33 -0.72
C LYS A 41 -10.95 4.65 -1.27
N LEU A 42 -10.04 4.61 -2.23
CA LEU A 42 -9.35 5.79 -2.74
C LEU A 42 -10.16 6.47 -3.85
N SER A 43 -10.09 7.79 -3.90
CA SER A 43 -10.55 8.59 -5.04
C SER A 43 -9.64 8.37 -6.25
N SER A 44 -10.08 8.72 -7.46
CA SER A 44 -9.28 8.47 -8.68
C SER A 44 -7.91 9.16 -8.65
N ASP A 45 -7.82 10.39 -8.15
CA ASP A 45 -6.55 11.13 -8.02
C ASP A 45 -5.63 10.51 -6.95
N GLU A 46 -6.20 10.07 -5.83
CA GLU A 46 -5.48 9.39 -4.75
C GLU A 46 -4.96 8.01 -5.22
N LEU A 47 -5.72 7.33 -6.08
CA LEU A 47 -5.37 6.03 -6.65
C LEU A 47 -4.17 6.12 -7.58
N GLU A 48 -4.13 7.15 -8.45
CA GLU A 48 -3.00 7.38 -9.35
C GLU A 48 -1.73 7.64 -8.55
N PHE A 49 -1.79 8.58 -7.60
CA PHE A 49 -0.68 8.88 -6.70
C PHE A 49 -0.23 7.63 -5.90
N PHE A 50 -1.19 6.87 -5.36
CA PHE A 50 -0.90 5.64 -4.62
C PHE A 50 -0.15 4.61 -5.47
N ARG A 51 -0.57 4.41 -6.73
CA ARG A 51 0.06 3.43 -7.63
C ARG A 51 1.48 3.82 -8.01
N GLU A 52 1.73 5.11 -8.27
CA GLU A 52 3.08 5.61 -8.53
C GLU A 52 4.02 5.36 -7.34
N ARG A 53 3.56 5.71 -6.13
CA ARG A 53 4.35 5.49 -4.90
C ARG A 53 4.54 4.01 -4.61
N LEU A 54 3.52 3.18 -4.84
CA LEU A 54 3.61 1.74 -4.65
C LEU A 54 4.63 1.11 -5.61
N ALA A 55 4.65 1.52 -6.88
CA ALA A 55 5.63 1.08 -7.85
C ALA A 55 7.06 1.47 -7.41
N HIS A 56 7.25 2.70 -6.91
CA HIS A 56 8.51 3.17 -6.38
C HIS A 56 9.03 2.29 -5.22
N TYR A 57 8.18 2.02 -4.22
CA TYR A 57 8.61 1.19 -3.09
C TYR A 57 8.79 -0.29 -3.45
N ARG A 58 8.04 -0.82 -4.42
CA ARG A 58 8.26 -2.18 -4.94
C ARG A 58 9.63 -2.32 -5.58
N ASP A 59 10.10 -1.28 -6.28
CA ASP A 59 11.44 -1.25 -6.85
C ASP A 59 12.51 -1.22 -5.74
N ILE A 60 12.32 -0.40 -4.70
CA ILE A 60 13.22 -0.33 -3.54
C ILE A 60 13.31 -1.66 -2.78
N TYR A 61 12.17 -2.32 -2.54
CA TYR A 61 12.13 -3.58 -1.79
C TYR A 61 12.39 -4.81 -2.66
N ARG A 62 12.68 -4.64 -3.96
CA ARG A 62 12.97 -5.76 -4.84
C ARG A 62 14.25 -6.45 -4.34
N PRO A 63 14.22 -7.77 -4.06
CA PRO A 63 15.43 -8.48 -3.66
C PRO A 63 16.44 -8.44 -4.82
N LEU A 64 17.69 -8.04 -4.51
CA LEU A 64 18.85 -8.13 -5.40
C LEU A 64 19.04 -9.56 -5.93
#